data_AF-A0A1I4JH02-F1
#
_entry.id   AF-A0A1I4JH02-F1
#
_cell.length_a   1.000
_cell.length_b   1.000
_cell.length_c   1.000
_cell.angle_alpha   90.00
_cell.angle_beta   90.00
_cell.angle_gamma   90.00
#
_symmetry.space_group_name_H-M   'P 1'
#
loop_
_entity.id
_entity.type
_entity.pdbx_description
1 polymer ?
#
loop_
_entity_poly.entity_id
_entity_poly.type
_entity_poly.pdbx_seq_one_letter_code
_entity_poly.pdbx_strand_id
1 'polypeptide(L)'
;MIVKGAVLIPKIPDTVGDVLDEETIRKVSLIFNRQVNLIDVQHSLQTIGSILESYICDEETTFKGNVYPKGTWFVSVDVTDQEIQQALRDGEYTGFSILAAPYKSVEDMRRKGVN
;
A
#
# COMPACT_ATOMS: atom_id res chain seq x y z
N MET A 1 -2.25 15.98 0.51
CA MET A 1 -2.69 15.59 1.88
C MET A 1 -1.87 14.39 2.28
N ILE A 2 -1.25 14.41 3.46
CA ILE A 2 -0.38 13.32 3.88
C ILE A 2 -1.17 12.27 4.66
N VAL A 3 -1.12 11.03 4.18
CA VAL A 3 -1.69 9.85 4.85
C VAL A 3 -0.62 8.82 5.12
N LYS A 4 -0.74 8.13 6.26
CA LYS A 4 0.19 7.09 6.70
C LYS A 4 -0.55 5.90 7.26
N GLY A 5 -0.08 4.70 6.95
CA GLY A 5 -0.69 3.45 7.41
C GLY A 5 0.16 2.23 7.10
N ALA A 6 -0.22 1.12 7.74
CA ALA A 6 0.35 -0.18 7.45
C ALA A 6 -0.24 -0.73 6.15
N VAL A 7 0.61 -1.33 5.30
CA VAL A 7 0.21 -2.01 4.06
C VAL A 7 0.05 -3.50 4.31
N LEU A 8 1.07 -4.12 4.94
CA LEU A 8 1.08 -5.54 5.30
C LEU A 8 1.59 -5.71 6.72
N ILE A 9 0.98 -6.64 7.46
CA ILE A 9 1.30 -6.90 8.86
C ILE A 9 1.62 -8.38 9.04
N PRO A 10 2.81 -8.75 9.54
CA PRO A 10 3.19 -10.14 9.72
C PRO A 10 2.18 -10.92 10.57
N LYS A 11 1.83 -12.13 10.12
CA LYS A 11 0.95 -13.07 10.83
C LYS A 11 -0.48 -12.56 11.07
N ILE A 12 -0.87 -11.43 10.49
CA ILE A 12 -2.24 -10.92 10.48
C ILE A 12 -2.77 -11.05 9.06
N PRO A 13 -3.95 -11.67 8.86
CA PRO A 13 -4.54 -11.79 7.53
C PRO A 13 -4.87 -10.41 6.96
N ASP A 14 -4.61 -10.23 5.67
CA ASP A 14 -5.10 -9.07 4.93
C ASP A 14 -6.61 -9.18 4.65
N THR A 15 -7.15 -8.23 3.87
CA THR A 15 -8.59 -8.18 3.56
C THR A 15 -9.11 -9.36 2.75
N VAL A 16 -8.23 -10.12 2.08
CA VAL A 16 -8.59 -11.32 1.30
C VAL A 16 -8.21 -12.62 2.01
N GLY A 17 -7.58 -12.54 3.19
CA GLY A 17 -7.26 -13.67 4.05
C GLY A 17 -5.81 -14.16 3.94
N ASP A 18 -4.96 -13.49 3.18
CA ASP A 18 -3.57 -13.88 3.02
C ASP A 18 -2.77 -13.53 4.28
N VAL A 19 -2.05 -14.51 4.81
CA VAL A 19 -1.19 -14.36 5.99
C VAL A 19 0.26 -14.46 5.55
N LEU A 20 1.00 -13.37 5.70
CA LEU A 20 2.40 -13.27 5.26
C LEU A 20 3.35 -13.20 6.46
N ASP A 21 4.58 -13.70 6.26
CA ASP A 21 5.67 -13.57 7.22
C ASP A 21 6.52 -12.32 6.98
N GLU A 22 7.42 -12.01 7.92
CA GLU A 22 8.30 -10.84 7.87
C GLU A 22 9.21 -10.85 6.62
N GLU A 23 9.70 -12.02 6.22
CA GLU A 23 10.60 -12.17 5.07
C GLU A 23 9.89 -11.86 3.76
N THR A 24 8.68 -12.41 3.58
CA THR A 24 7.85 -12.17 2.40
C THR A 24 7.45 -10.70 2.31
N ILE A 25 7.01 -10.10 3.43
CA ILE A 25 6.65 -8.68 3.46
C ILE A 25 7.85 -7.81 3.10
N ARG A 26 9.03 -8.10 3.65
CA ARG A 26 10.28 -7.39 3.30
C ARG A 26 10.62 -7.54 1.82
N LYS A 27 10.49 -8.75 1.26
CA LYS A 27 10.75 -8.98 -0.17
C LYS A 27 9.79 -8.18 -1.05
N VAL A 28 8.49 -8.20 -0.75
CA VAL A 28 7.47 -7.45 -1.49
C VAL A 28 7.72 -5.95 -1.41
N SER A 29 8.00 -5.41 -0.22
CA SER A 29 8.26 -3.97 -0.05
C SER A 29 9.49 -3.51 -0.81
N LEU A 30 10.57 -4.31 -0.83
CA LEU A 30 11.78 -4.01 -1.60
C LEU A 30 11.53 -4.03 -3.12
N ILE A 31 10.74 -4.99 -3.61
CA ILE A 31 10.34 -5.05 -5.03
C ILE A 31 9.49 -3.82 -5.40
N PHE A 32 8.50 -3.51 -4.57
CA PHE A 32 7.62 -2.35 -4.77
C PHE A 32 8.43 -1.05 -4.82
N ASN A 33 9.31 -0.83 -3.85
CA ASN A 33 10.15 0.37 -3.76
C ASN A 33 11.09 0.51 -4.96
N ARG A 34 11.61 -0.61 -5.48
CA ARG A 34 12.55 -0.60 -6.60
C ARG A 34 11.89 -0.43 -7.96
N GLN A 35 10.73 -1.04 -8.18
CA GLN A 35 10.19 -1.26 -9.52
C GLN A 35 8.82 -0.63 -9.78
N VAL A 36 8.04 -0.38 -8.72
CA VAL A 36 6.64 0.06 -8.87
C VAL A 36 6.51 1.50 -8.40
N ASN A 37 6.74 1.75 -7.11
CA ASN A 37 6.65 3.07 -6.46
C ASN A 37 5.46 3.92 -6.95
N LEU A 38 4.30 3.26 -7.11
CA LEU A 38 3.05 3.83 -7.62
C LEU A 38 2.01 3.67 -6.53
N ILE A 39 1.27 4.74 -6.28
CA ILE A 39 0.12 4.74 -5.38
C ILE A 39 -1.14 5.06 -6.18
N ASP A 40 -2.15 4.22 -6.07
CA ASP A 40 -3.43 4.37 -6.74
C ASP A 40 -4.60 4.10 -5.78
N VAL A 41 -5.82 4.22 -6.30
CA VAL A 41 -7.02 3.70 -5.65
C VAL A 41 -7.52 2.48 -6.40
N GLN A 42 -7.96 1.46 -5.65
CA GLN A 42 -8.61 0.25 -6.17
C GLN A 42 -7.85 -0.43 -7.32
N HIS A 43 -6.51 -0.36 -7.32
CA HIS A 43 -5.67 -0.96 -8.35
C HIS A 43 -5.97 -0.44 -9.77
N SER A 44 -6.36 0.84 -9.88
CA SER A 44 -6.61 1.52 -11.15
C SER A 44 -5.36 1.70 -12.01
N LEU A 45 -4.17 1.59 -11.40
CA LEU A 45 -2.87 1.89 -12.01
C LEU A 45 -2.72 3.36 -12.47
N GLN A 46 -3.58 4.25 -11.97
CA GLN A 46 -3.50 5.69 -12.15
C GLN A 46 -2.98 6.34 -10.88
N THR A 47 -1.88 7.10 -10.99
CA THR A 47 -1.24 7.68 -9.81
C THR A 47 -2.11 8.78 -9.18
N ILE A 48 -2.26 8.74 -7.86
CA ILE A 48 -3.02 9.74 -7.07
C ILE A 48 -2.12 10.70 -6.27
N GLY A 49 -0.80 10.53 -6.37
CA GLY A 49 0.14 11.25 -5.52
C GLY A 49 1.57 10.72 -5.57
N SER A 50 2.28 10.87 -4.47
CA SER A 50 3.68 10.45 -4.33
C SER A 50 3.93 9.80 -2.98
N ILE A 51 4.71 8.73 -2.99
CA ILE A 51 5.16 8.06 -1.76
C ILE A 51 6.32 8.89 -1.18
N LEU A 52 6.16 9.31 0.08
CA LEU A 52 7.16 10.06 0.83
C LEU A 52 8.07 9.14 1.66
N GLU A 53 7.48 8.12 2.27
CA GLU A 53 8.19 7.14 3.09
C GLU A 53 7.68 5.74 2.77
N SER A 54 8.58 4.75 2.77
CA SER A 54 8.25 3.33 2.67
C SER A 54 9.29 2.53 3.45
N TYR A 55 8.89 1.92 4.57
CA TYR A 55 9.83 1.28 5.48
C TYR A 55 9.21 0.09 6.24
N ILE A 56 10.07 -0.84 6.63
CA ILE A 56 9.73 -1.96 7.51
C ILE A 56 10.06 -1.58 8.95
N CYS A 57 9.16 -1.85 9.89
CA CYS A 57 9.43 -1.70 11.31
C CYS A 57 10.46 -2.76 11.77
N ASP A 58 11.59 -2.33 12.33
CA ASP A 58 12.63 -3.24 12.83
C ASP A 58 12.32 -3.80 14.23
N GLU A 59 11.32 -3.22 14.90
CA GLU A 59 10.79 -3.64 16.19
C GLU A 59 9.26 -3.39 16.24
N GLU A 60 8.61 -3.89 17.30
CA GLU A 60 7.20 -3.59 17.56
C GLU A 60 6.98 -2.08 17.72
N THR A 61 5.92 -1.55 17.13
CA THR A 61 5.62 -0.12 17.18
C THR A 61 4.15 0.16 17.47
N THR A 62 3.85 1.32 18.04
CA THR A 62 2.47 1.78 18.25
C THR A 62 2.13 2.89 17.27
N PHE A 63 1.03 2.75 16.55
CA PHE A 63 0.53 3.78 15.63
C PHE A 63 -0.99 3.90 15.73
N LYS A 64 -1.50 5.12 15.93
CA LYS A 64 -2.94 5.42 16.11
C LYS A 64 -3.63 4.53 17.16
N GLY A 65 -2.94 4.20 18.25
CA GLY A 65 -3.47 3.37 19.34
C GLY A 65 -3.45 1.86 19.08
N ASN A 66 -2.98 1.41 17.90
CA ASN A 66 -2.78 0.00 17.60
C ASN A 66 -1.30 -0.39 17.74
N VAL A 67 -1.06 -1.63 18.15
CA VAL A 67 0.28 -2.24 18.23
C VAL A 67 0.53 -3.02 16.94
N TYR A 68 1.66 -2.77 16.30
CA TYR A 68 2.10 -3.41 15.08
C TYR A 68 3.40 -4.18 15.34
N PRO A 69 3.47 -5.47 15.00
CA PRO A 69 4.66 -6.27 15.23
C PRO A 69 5.85 -5.80 14.38
N LYS A 70 7.05 -6.18 14.80
CA LYS A 70 8.24 -6.14 13.95
C LYS A 70 7.93 -6.75 12.58
N GLY A 71 8.44 -6.12 11.52
CA GLY A 71 8.24 -6.56 10.15
C GLY A 71 7.02 -5.94 9.45
N THR A 72 6.18 -5.18 10.15
CA THR A 72 5.10 -4.41 9.51
C THR A 72 5.67 -3.42 8.51
N TRP A 73 5.06 -3.37 7.32
CA TRP A 73 5.39 -2.40 6.28
C TRP A 73 4.49 -1.19 6.39
N PHE A 74 5.07 -0.01 6.59
CA PHE A 74 4.39 1.27 6.57
C PHE A 74 4.74 2.08 5.32
N VAL A 75 3.76 2.83 4.85
CA VAL A 75 3.94 3.87 3.83
C VAL A 75 3.34 5.19 4.27
N SER A 76 3.97 6.29 3.85
CA SER A 76 3.45 7.64 3.94
C SER A 76 3.31 8.19 2.51
N VAL A 77 2.15 8.74 2.18
CA VAL A 77 1.82 9.22 0.83
C VAL A 77 1.36 10.66 0.91
N ASP A 78 1.88 11.53 0.03
CA ASP A 78 1.23 12.78 -0.28
C ASP A 78 0.24 12.59 -1.43
N VAL A 79 -1.04 12.56 -1.10
CA VAL A 79 -2.14 12.47 -2.07
C VAL A 79 -2.37 13.86 -2.64
N THR A 80 -2.19 14.04 -3.94
CA THR A 80 -2.34 15.34 -4.63
C THR A 80 -3.71 15.51 -5.27
N ASP A 81 -4.40 14.42 -5.57
CA ASP A 81 -5.75 14.42 -6.17
C ASP A 81 -6.82 14.92 -5.17
N GLN A 82 -7.59 15.94 -5.56
CA GLN A 82 -8.59 16.57 -4.69
C GLN A 82 -9.83 15.71 -4.43
N GLU A 83 -10.26 14.91 -5.41
CA GLU A 83 -11.42 14.02 -5.27
C GLU A 83 -11.07 12.89 -4.31
N ILE A 84 -9.89 12.30 -4.47
CA ILE A 84 -9.40 11.25 -3.56
C ILE A 84 -9.18 11.79 -2.15
N GLN A 85 -8.67 13.02 -2.02
CA GLN A 85 -8.58 13.67 -0.72
C GLN A 85 -9.94 13.83 -0.03
N GLN A 86 -10.99 14.13 -0.81
CA GLN A 86 -12.34 14.26 -0.27
C GLN A 86 -12.90 12.88 0.14
N ALA A 87 -12.79 11.87 -0.73
CA ALA A 87 -13.19 10.49 -0.42
C ALA A 87 -12.51 9.93 0.84
N LEU A 88 -11.22 10.25 1.06
CA LEU A 88 -10.48 9.91 2.28
C LEU A 88 -11.05 10.60 3.53
N ARG A 89 -11.48 11.87 3.43
CA ARG A 89 -12.13 12.59 4.54
C ARG A 89 -13.51 12.02 4.85
N ASP A 90 -14.23 11.59 3.82
CA ASP A 90 -15.56 11.00 3.93
C ASP A 90 -15.53 9.54 4.39
N GLY A 91 -14.33 8.95 4.49
CA GLY A 91 -14.11 7.61 5.03
C GLY A 91 -14.33 6.48 4.03
N GLU A 92 -14.35 6.79 2.72
CA GLU A 92 -14.54 5.79 1.66
C GLU A 92 -13.29 4.90 1.49
N TYR A 93 -12.11 5.48 1.69
CA TYR A 93 -10.84 4.77 1.68
C TYR A 93 -10.23 4.75 3.09
N THR A 94 -10.12 3.55 3.68
CA THR A 94 -9.79 3.39 5.10
C THR A 94 -8.47 2.66 5.36
N GLY A 95 -7.83 2.11 4.32
CA GLY A 95 -6.61 1.33 4.45
C GLY A 95 -5.79 1.27 3.17
N PHE A 96 -4.57 0.78 3.29
CA PHE A 96 -3.71 0.47 2.15
C PHE A 96 -3.87 -0.98 1.73
N SER A 97 -3.55 -1.25 0.45
CA SER A 97 -3.51 -2.58 -0.14
C SER A 97 -2.32 -2.66 -1.10
N ILE A 98 -1.90 -3.88 -1.43
CA ILE A 98 -0.87 -4.15 -2.43
C ILE A 98 -1.39 -5.10 -3.50
N LEU A 99 -1.21 -4.72 -4.77
CA LEU A 99 -1.45 -5.62 -5.90
C LEU A 99 -0.19 -6.42 -6.19
N ALA A 100 -0.27 -7.74 -6.08
CA ALA A 100 0.75 -8.65 -6.58
C ALA A 100 0.21 -9.42 -7.80
N ALA A 101 0.77 -9.15 -8.98
CA ALA A 101 0.38 -9.84 -10.21
C ALA A 101 1.60 -10.06 -11.13
N PRO A 102 1.59 -11.08 -12.01
CA PRO A 102 2.61 -11.24 -13.03
C PRO A 102 2.68 -10.01 -13.94
N TYR A 103 3.90 -9.62 -14.37
CA TYR A 103 4.11 -8.41 -15.18
C TYR A 103 3.23 -8.33 -16.43
N LYS A 104 3.04 -9.45 -17.13
CA LYS A 104 2.16 -9.51 -18.32
C LYS A 104 0.72 -9.12 -17.98
N SER A 105 0.22 -9.56 -16.83
CA SER A 105 -1.14 -9.24 -16.36
C SER A 105 -1.28 -7.75 -16.05
N VAL A 106 -0.26 -7.13 -15.44
CA VAL A 106 -0.26 -5.68 -15.17
C VAL A 106 -0.29 -4.86 -16.47
N GLU A 107 0.52 -5.24 -17.47
CA GLU A 107 0.51 -4.54 -18.77
C GLU A 107 -0.85 -4.69 -19.48
N ASP A 108 -1.48 -5.85 -19.40
CA ASP A 108 -2.82 -6.07 -19.94
C ASP A 108 -3.90 -5.26 -19.21
N MET A 109 -3.79 -5.12 -17.87
CA MET A 109 -4.68 -4.26 -17.08
C MET A 109 -4.52 -2.78 -17.48
N ARG A 110 -3.28 -2.32 -17.64
CA ARG A 110 -2.98 -0.95 -18.06
C ARG A 110 -3.57 -0.63 -19.43
N ARG A 111 -3.52 -1.56 -20.38
CA ARG A 111 -4.14 -1.38 -21.71
C ARG A 111 -5.67 -1.29 -21.66
N LYS A 112 -6.30 -2.03 -20.75
CA LYS A 112 -7.76 -2.05 -20.61
C LYS A 112 -8.32 -0.80 -19.93
N GLY A 113 -7.55 -0.17 -19.04
CA GLY A 113 -7.95 1.08 -18.36
C GLY A 113 -7.81 2.35 -19.20
N VAL A 114 -7.45 2.25 -20.49
CA VAL A 114 -7.27 3.38 -21.43
C VAL A 114 -8.44 3.49 -22.44
N ASN A 115 -9.54 2.76 -22.22
CA ASN A 115 -10.77 2.88 -23.01
C ASN A 115 -11.85 3.68 -22.29
#